data_AF-A0A3T1C9F8-F1
#
_entry.id   AF-A0A3T1C9F8-F1
#
_cell.length_a   1.000
_cell.length_b   1.000
_cell.length_c   1.000
_cell.angle_alpha   90.00
_cell.angle_beta   90.00
_cell.angle_gamma   90.00
#
_symmetry.space_group_name_H-M   'P 1'
#
loop_
_entity.id
_entity.type
_entity.pdbx_description
1 polymer ?
#
loop_
_entity_poly.entity_id
_entity_poly.type
_entity_poly.pdbx_seq_one_letter_code
_entity_poly.pdbx_strand_id
1 'polypeptide(L)'
;MSHKAHTADERFIICAYQALEALNDKEAPLNFYQVGEKAGITHKGVKAICKLLIQANFIKKISDEEIYLTQNGEQLALRLLDE
;
A
#
# COMPACT_ATOMS: atom_id res chain seq x y z
N MET A 1 -24.27 -6.33 4.26
CA MET A 1 -23.20 -5.40 4.70
C MET A 1 -22.83 -4.60 3.47
N SER A 2 -22.95 -3.26 3.50
CA SER A 2 -22.60 -2.42 2.35
C SER A 2 -21.08 -2.38 2.24
N HIS A 3 -20.47 -3.14 1.33
CA HIS A 3 -19.03 -3.02 1.07
C HIS A 3 -18.73 -1.56 0.69
N LYS A 4 -18.07 -0.85 1.59
CA LYS A 4 -17.66 0.53 1.35
C LYS A 4 -16.59 0.51 0.27
N ALA A 5 -16.77 1.31 -0.78
CA ALA A 5 -15.77 1.38 -1.82
C ALA A 5 -14.50 2.02 -1.25
N HIS A 6 -13.39 1.26 -1.22
CA HIS A 6 -12.11 1.76 -0.75
C HIS A 6 -11.58 2.89 -1.64
N THR A 7 -11.00 3.91 -1.03
CA THR A 7 -10.28 4.99 -1.74
C THR A 7 -9.00 4.44 -2.39
N ALA A 8 -8.34 5.24 -3.23
CA ALA A 8 -7.15 4.78 -3.96
C ALA A 8 -5.96 4.49 -3.02
N ASP A 9 -5.77 5.30 -1.99
CA ASP A 9 -4.76 5.11 -0.95
C ASP A 9 -5.06 3.89 -0.06
N GLU A 10 -6.33 3.65 0.29
CA GLU A 10 -6.76 2.44 1.00
C GLU A 10 -6.47 1.18 0.16
N ARG A 11 -6.85 1.18 -1.12
CA ARG A 11 -6.54 0.07 -2.03
C ARG A 11 -5.04 -0.16 -2.17
N PHE A 12 -4.24 0.91 -2.24
CA PHE A 12 -2.79 0.79 -2.28
C PHE A 12 -2.23 0.07 -1.06
N ILE A 13 -2.69 0.44 0.15
CA ILE A 13 -2.25 -0.18 1.41
C ILE A 13 -2.66 -1.65 1.47
N ILE A 14 -3.89 -1.99 1.08
CA ILE A 14 -4.35 -3.38 1.01
C ILE A 14 -3.47 -4.19 0.04
N CYS A 15 -3.23 -3.67 -1.17
CA CYS A 15 -2.40 -4.36 -2.16
C CYS A 15 -0.93 -4.50 -1.71
N ALA A 16 -0.39 -3.52 -0.99
CA ALA A 16 0.96 -3.60 -0.42
C ALA A 16 1.05 -4.74 0.61
N TYR A 17 0.08 -4.79 1.54
CA TYR A 17 0.01 -5.86 2.54
C TYR A 17 -0.13 -7.24 1.91
N GLN A 18 -1.07 -7.40 0.97
CA GLN A 18 -1.27 -8.67 0.27
C GLN A 18 -0.03 -9.12 -0.54
N ALA A 19 0.76 -8.17 -1.06
CA ALA A 19 2.00 -8.50 -1.72
C ALA A 19 3.05 -9.08 -0.76
N LEU A 20 3.17 -8.54 0.46
CA LEU A 20 4.07 -9.08 1.49
C LEU A 20 3.62 -10.47 1.98
N GLU A 21 2.31 -10.65 2.19
CA GLU A 21 1.76 -11.96 2.56
C GLU A 21 2.02 -13.01 1.47
N ALA A 22 1.90 -12.64 0.19
CA ALA A 22 2.20 -13.53 -0.93
C ALA A 22 3.70 -13.90 -1.02
N LEU A 23 4.60 -13.05 -0.51
CA LEU A 23 6.03 -13.31 -0.42
C LEU A 23 6.42 -14.09 0.84
N ASN A 24 5.52 -14.19 1.82
CA ASN A 24 5.79 -14.69 3.17
C ASN A 24 6.98 -13.96 3.84
N ASP A 25 7.12 -12.67 3.54
CA ASP A 25 8.15 -11.78 4.08
C ASP A 25 7.55 -10.39 4.28
N LYS A 26 7.36 -10.01 5.55
CA LYS A 26 6.75 -8.74 5.95
C LYS A 26 7.70 -7.54 5.84
N GLU A 27 8.99 -7.81 5.71
CA GLU A 27 10.02 -6.77 5.61
C GLU A 27 10.60 -6.68 4.19
N ALA A 28 10.01 -7.37 3.22
CA ALA A 28 10.44 -7.31 1.83
C ALA A 28 10.17 -5.92 1.21
N PRO A 29 11.12 -5.38 0.42
CA PRO A 29 10.89 -4.14 -0.31
C PRO A 29 9.88 -4.39 -1.44
N LEU A 30 8.94 -3.47 -1.61
CA LEU A 30 7.92 -3.54 -2.65
C LEU A 30 8.15 -2.48 -3.72
N ASN A 31 8.03 -2.87 -5.00
CA ASN A 31 7.96 -1.90 -6.08
C ASN A 31 6.59 -1.20 -6.07
N PHE A 32 6.57 0.11 -5.83
CA PHE A 32 5.29 0.82 -5.68
C PHE A 32 4.51 0.93 -7.00
N TYR A 33 5.13 0.86 -8.18
CA TYR A 33 4.38 0.83 -9.44
C TYR A 33 3.60 -0.46 -9.59
N GLN A 34 4.20 -1.60 -9.23
CA GLN A 34 3.52 -2.90 -9.25
C GLN A 34 2.37 -2.95 -8.25
N VAL A 35 2.56 -2.39 -7.05
CA VAL A 35 1.48 -2.26 -6.04
C VAL A 35 0.38 -1.33 -6.58
N GLY A 36 0.76 -0.19 -7.16
CA GLY A 36 -0.16 0.78 -7.73
C GLY A 36 -1.01 0.20 -8.87
N GLU A 37 -0.41 -0.57 -9.76
CA GLU A 37 -1.10 -1.26 -10.85
C GLU A 37 -2.17 -2.22 -10.31
N LYS A 38 -1.81 -3.05 -9.32
CA LYS A 38 -2.75 -3.96 -8.64
C LYS A 38 -3.90 -3.21 -7.95
N ALA A 39 -3.64 -2.03 -7.41
CA ALA A 39 -4.64 -1.16 -6.78
C ALA A 39 -5.48 -0.34 -7.79
N GLY A 40 -5.25 -0.49 -9.10
CA GLY A 40 -5.94 0.24 -10.15
C GLY A 40 -5.53 1.71 -10.25
N ILE A 41 -4.29 2.03 -9.91
CA ILE A 41 -3.73 3.38 -9.87
C ILE A 41 -2.77 3.57 -11.03
N THR A 42 -2.87 4.71 -11.72
CA THR A 42 -1.94 5.06 -12.80
C THR A 42 -0.53 5.35 -12.27
N HIS A 43 0.50 5.16 -13.10
CA HIS A 43 1.89 5.47 -12.74
C HIS A 43 2.10 6.93 -12.29
N LYS A 44 1.32 7.86 -12.82
CA LYS A 44 1.35 9.26 -12.37
C LYS A 44 0.69 9.43 -11.01
N GLY A 45 -0.44 8.76 -10.78
CA GLY A 45 -1.19 8.80 -9.53
C GLY A 45 -0.45 8.15 -8.36
N VAL A 46 0.28 7.05 -8.61
CA VAL A 46 0.93 6.29 -7.54
C VAL A 46 1.99 7.10 -6.80
N LYS A 47 2.73 7.97 -7.50
CA LYS A 47 3.70 8.88 -6.84
C LYS A 47 3.03 9.83 -5.86
N ALA A 48 1.85 10.35 -6.20
CA ALA A 48 1.10 11.23 -5.32
C ALA A 48 0.59 10.48 -4.09
N ILE A 49 0.08 9.26 -4.28
CA ILE A 49 -0.37 8.38 -3.20
C ILE A 49 0.80 8.01 -2.29
N CYS A 50 1.94 7.58 -2.84
CA CYS A 50 3.13 7.28 -2.05
C CYS A 50 3.57 8.49 -1.21
N LYS A 51 3.53 9.71 -1.77
CA LYS A 51 3.87 10.93 -1.01
C LYS A 51 2.96 11.11 0.20
N LEU A 52 1.65 10.92 0.04
CA LEU A 52 0.68 11.04 1.14
C LEU A 52 0.91 9.96 2.21
N LEU A 53 1.08 8.72 1.78
CA LEU A 53 1.28 7.59 2.68
C LEU A 53 2.62 7.64 3.44
N ILE A 54 3.67 8.20 2.82
CA ILE A 54 4.95 8.47 3.48
C ILE A 54 4.77 9.54 4.57
N GLN A 55 4.09 10.65 4.25
CA GLN A 55 3.82 11.72 5.21
C GLN A 55 2.99 11.23 6.41
N ALA A 56 2.07 10.30 6.17
CA ALA A 56 1.26 9.67 7.20
C ALA A 56 1.95 8.50 7.92
N ASN A 57 3.20 8.17 7.57
CA ASN A 57 3.97 7.05 8.13
C ASN A 57 3.30 5.67 7.94
N PHE A 58 2.55 5.47 6.86
CA PHE A 58 2.00 4.16 6.48
C PHE A 58 2.96 3.35 5.60
N ILE A 59 3.82 4.04 4.85
CA ILE A 59 4.90 3.42 4.08
C ILE A 59 6.19 4.22 4.26
N LYS A 60 7.33 3.61 3.97
CA LYS A 60 8.64 4.25 3.99
C LYS A 60 9.32 4.10 2.65
N LYS A 61 9.80 5.20 2.06
CA LYS A 61 10.59 5.17 0.81
C LYS A 61 11.99 4.61 1.08
N ILE A 62 12.44 3.70 0.23
CA ILE A 62 13.79 3.12 0.25
C ILE A 62 14.60 3.64 -0.94
N SER A 63 14.00 3.56 -2.13
CA SER A 63 14.60 3.99 -3.39
C SER A 63 13.53 4.69 -4.25
N ASP A 64 13.87 5.06 -5.49
CA ASP A 64 12.94 5.75 -6.39
C ASP A 64 11.76 4.90 -6.86
N GLU A 65 11.81 3.59 -6.63
CA GLU A 65 10.73 2.66 -6.98
C GLU A 65 10.31 1.75 -5.83
N GLU A 66 11.06 1.71 -4.73
CA GLU A 66 10.82 0.76 -3.64
C GLU A 66 10.38 1.43 -2.34
N ILE A 67 9.47 0.74 -1.65
CA ILE A 67 8.92 1.11 -0.35
C ILE A 67 8.88 -0.08 0.61
N TYR A 68 8.90 0.20 1.90
CA TYR A 68 8.46 -0.73 2.94
C TYR A 68 7.07 -0.34 3.45
N LEU A 69 6.25 -1.33 3.79
CA LEU A 69 5.06 -1.13 4.59
C LEU A 69 5.50 -0.95 6.05
N THR A 70 5.03 0.10 6.72
CA THR A 70 5.31 0.26 8.16
C THR A 70 4.32 -0.56 8.97
N GLN A 71 4.57 -0.70 10.28
CA GLN A 71 3.60 -1.28 11.20
C GLN A 71 2.25 -0.54 11.16
N ASN A 72 2.25 0.79 11.05
CA ASN A 72 1.00 1.55 10.92
C ASN A 72 0.26 1.21 9.63
N GLY A 73 0.99 0.98 8.53
CA GLY A 73 0.42 0.58 7.24
C GLY A 73 -0.19 -0.82 7.30
N GLU A 74 0.49 -1.76 7.95
CA GLU A 74 -0.02 -3.12 8.20
C GLU A 74 -1.32 -3.08 9.02
N GLN A 75 -1.34 -2.32 10.13
CA GLN A 75 -2.54 -2.20 10.95
C GLN A 75 -3.71 -1.53 10.21
N LEU A 76 -3.43 -0.58 9.32
CA LEU A 76 -4.46 0.01 8.46
C LEU A 76 -5.00 -1.02 7.46
N ALA A 77 -4.14 -1.80 6.80
CA ALA A 77 -4.55 -2.84 5.87
C ALA A 77 -5.46 -3.88 6.53
N LEU A 78 -5.08 -4.36 7.72
CA LEU A 78 -5.88 -5.32 8.48
C LEU A 78 -7.27 -4.77 8.82
N ARG A 79 -7.34 -3.52 9.31
CA ARG A 79 -8.63 -2.87 9.60
C ARG A 79 -9.52 -2.76 8.36
N LEU A 80 -8.94 -2.40 7.22
CA LEU A 80 -9.69 -2.25 5.97
C LEU A 80 -10.18 -3.58 5.41
N LEU A 81 -9.46 -4.68 5.65
CA LEU A 81 -9.86 -6.03 5.24
C LEU A 81 -11.00 -6.61 6.11
N ASP A 82 -11.17 -6.09 7.33
CA ASP A 82 -12.22 -6.50 8.27
C ASP A 82 -13.54 -5.72 8.08
N GLU A 83 -13.60 -4.70 7.19
CA GLU A 83 -14.79 -3.87 6.88
C GLU A 83 -15.72 -4.45 5.79
#